data_AF-A0A367EA69-F1
#
_entry.id   AF-A0A367EA69-F1
#
_cell.length_a   1.000
_cell.length_b   1.000
_cell.length_c   1.000
_cell.angle_alpha   90.00
_cell.angle_beta   90.00
_cell.angle_gamma   90.00
#
_symmetry.space_group_name_H-M   'P 1'
#
loop_
_entity.id
_entity.type
_entity.pdbx_description
1 polymer ?
#
loop_
_entity_poly.entity_id
_entity_poly.type
_entity_poly.pdbx_seq_one_letter_code
_entity_poly.pdbx_strand_id
1 'polypeptide(L)' 'MIVDINTTYRPRKRALAEHASQPIDDHFGPMAHTLSTLWGQRTGVAHAEAFTAMPVLGRLPGAT' A
#
# COMPACT_ATOMS: atom_id res chain seq x y z
N MET A 1 -8.65 -5.41 -4.25
CA MET A 1 -9.24 -4.32 -3.42
C MET A 1 -8.27 -3.16 -3.40
N ILE A 2 -8.74 -1.92 -3.42
CA ILE A 2 -7.91 -0.73 -3.23
C ILE A 2 -8.42 -0.01 -1.98
N VAL A 3 -7.53 0.36 -1.07
CA VAL A 3 -7.85 0.96 0.24
C VAL A 3 -7.32 2.39 0.30
N ASP A 4 -8.18 3.35 0.65
CA ASP A 4 -7.76 4.73 0.93
C ASP A 4 -6.84 4.77 2.17
N ILE A 5 -5.65 5.35 2.01
CA ILE A 5 -4.67 5.50 3.08
C ILE A 5 -4.32 6.96 3.35
N ASN A 6 -5.12 7.94 2.93
CA ASN A 6 -4.81 9.37 3.12
C ASN A 6 -4.51 9.73 4.58
N THR A 7 -5.30 9.21 5.51
CA THR A 7 -5.15 9.46 6.95
C THR A 7 -3.91 8.79 7.54
N THR A 8 -3.43 7.69 6.93
CA THR A 8 -2.29 6.90 7.40
C THR A 8 -1.03 7.06 6.54
N TYR A 9 -1.10 7.84 5.46
CA TYR A 9 -0.01 8.00 4.50
C TYR A 9 1.27 8.55 5.15
N ARG A 10 1.15 9.56 6.01
CA ARG A 10 2.29 10.16 6.72
C ARG A 10 2.92 9.17 7.73
N PRO A 11 2.16 8.55 8.66
CA PRO A 11 2.69 7.47 9.51
C PRO A 11 3.36 6.34 8.72
N ARG A 12 2.75 5.89 7.62
CA ARG A 12 3.32 4.87 6.74
C ARG A 12 4.67 5.29 6.16
N LYS A 13 4.80 6.53 5.65
CA LYS A 13 6.07 7.03 5.12
C LYS A 13 7.16 7.14 6.20
N ARG A 14 6.80 7.47 7.44
CA ARG A 14 7.73 7.45 8.59
C ARG A 14 8.18 6.03 8.90
N ALA A 15 7.24 5.09 9.02
CA ALA A 15 7.56 3.68 9.26
C ALA A 15 8.50 3.11 8.18
N LEU A 16 8.28 3.49 6.91
CA LEU A 16 9.18 3.09 5.82
C LEU A 16 10.60 3.63 6.00
N ALA A 17 10.78 4.84 6.54
CA ALA A 17 12.08 5.47 6.76
C ALA A 17 12.90 4.83 7.89
N GLU A 18 12.26 4.12 8.82
CA GLU A 18 12.96 3.43 9.93
C GLU A 18 13.80 2.23 9.45
N HIS A 19 13.62 1.77 8.20
CA HIS A 19 14.41 0.70 7.60
C HIS A 19 15.79 1.20 7.13
N ALA A 20 16.62 1.67 8.05
CA ALA A 20 17.88 2.37 7.77
C ALA A 20 18.92 1.55 6.97
N SER A 21 18.82 0.23 6.95
CA SER A 21 19.71 -0.65 6.16
C SER A 21 19.31 -0.76 4.69
N GLN A 22 18.16 -0.21 4.30
CA GLN A 22 17.61 -0.28 2.95
C GLN A 22 17.74 1.08 2.23
N PRO A 23 17.83 1.11 0.89
CA PRO A 23 17.84 2.34 0.09
C PRO A 23 16.45 3.01 0.06
N ILE A 24 16.03 3.55 1.20
CA ILE A 24 14.70 4.16 1.35
C ILE A 24 14.63 5.51 0.65
N ASP A 25 15.57 6.42 0.88
CA ASP A 25 15.43 7.80 0.40
C ASP A 25 15.57 7.95 -1.11
N ASP A 26 16.45 7.16 -1.71
CA ASP A 26 16.80 7.22 -3.13
C ASP A 26 16.02 6.22 -4.00
N HIS A 27 15.52 5.12 -3.42
CA HIS A 27 14.85 4.08 -4.20
C HIS A 27 13.43 3.75 -3.71
N PHE A 28 13.29 3.14 -2.54
CA PHE A 28 12.00 2.57 -2.11
C PHE A 28 10.98 3.62 -1.66
N GLY A 29 11.44 4.76 -1.14
CA GLY A 29 10.63 5.88 -0.71
C GLY A 29 9.90 6.57 -1.86
N PRO A 30 10.60 6.97 -2.95
CA PRO A 30 9.98 7.45 -4.18
C PRO A 30 9.03 6.42 -4.81
N MET A 31 9.44 5.15 -4.86
CA MET A 31 8.60 4.06 -5.38
C MET A 31 7.28 3.94 -4.60
N ALA A 32 7.35 3.90 -3.26
CA ALA A 32 6.18 3.79 -2.40
C ALA A 32 5.23 5.00 -2.51
N HIS A 33 5.77 6.20 -2.80
CA HIS A 33 4.99 7.39 -3.08
C HIS A 33 4.26 7.25 -4.42
N THR A 34 4.99 6.97 -5.50
CA THR A 34 4.44 6.82 -6.86
C THR A 34 3.33 5.78 -6.90
N LEU A 35 3.55 4.60 -6.30
CA LEU A 35 2.52 3.56 -6.24
C LEU A 35 1.28 4.03 -5.47
N SER A 36 1.45 4.70 -4.33
CA SER A 36 0.30 5.18 -3.55
C SER A 36 -0.56 6.19 -4.31
N THR A 37 0.09 7.09 -5.05
CA THR A 37 -0.60 8.11 -5.87
C THR A 37 -1.30 7.46 -7.06
N LEU A 38 -0.64 6.51 -7.74
CA LEU A 38 -1.21 5.79 -8.88
C LEU A 38 -2.49 5.04 -8.50
N TRP A 39 -2.48 4.33 -7.36
CA TRP A 39 -3.68 3.64 -6.90
C TRP A 39 -4.74 4.62 -6.40
N GLY A 40 -4.33 5.70 -5.73
CA GLY A 40 -5.26 6.76 -5.29
C GLY A 40 -6.03 7.36 -6.45
N GLN A 41 -5.34 7.69 -7.54
CA GLN A 41 -5.95 8.23 -8.76
C GLN A 41 -7.02 7.29 -9.35
N ARG A 42 -6.85 5.96 -9.24
CA ARG A 42 -7.84 4.98 -9.71
C ARG A 42 -9.10 4.92 -8.85
N THR A 43 -9.05 5.43 -7.62
CA THR A 43 -10.18 5.41 -6.67
C THR A 43 -10.65 6.80 -6.24
N GLY A 44 -10.14 7.87 -6.86
CA GLY A 44 -10.56 9.25 -6.57
C GLY A 44 -10.02 9.83 -5.27
N VAL A 45 -8.94 9.26 -4.71
CA VAL A 45 -8.30 9.72 -3.46
C VAL A 45 -6.83 10.04 -3.70
N ALA A 46 -6.17 10.81 -2.83
CA ALA A 46 -4.76 11.19 -3.07
C ALA A 46 -3.78 10.01 -2.93
N HIS A 47 -3.99 9.14 -1.93
CA HIS A 47 -3.14 7.98 -1.68
C HIS A 47 -3.98 6.74 -1.38
N ALA A 48 -3.70 5.64 -2.09
CA ALA A 48 -4.32 4.35 -1.82
C ALA A 48 -3.31 3.19 -1.93
N GLU A 49 -3.65 2.05 -1.36
CA GLU A 49 -2.89 0.81 -1.51
C GLU A 49 -3.73 -0.27 -2.19
N ALA A 50 -3.12 -0.99 -3.11
CA ALA A 50 -3.75 -2.10 -3.82
C ALA A 50 -3.39 -3.44 -3.18
N PHE A 51 -4.42 -4.27 -3.00
CA PHE A 51 -4.33 -5.62 -2.46
C PHE A 51 -4.97 -6.62 -3.42
N THR A 52 -4.27 -7.71 -3.69
CA THR A 52 -4.81 -8.85 -4.42
C THR A 52 -5.27 -9.90 -3.44
N ALA A 53 -6.57 -10.20 -3.43
CA ALA A 53 -7.10 -11.29 -2.62
C ALA A 53 -6.65 -12.61 -3.22
N MET A 54 -5.95 -13.43 -2.42
CA MET A 54 -5.60 -14.79 -2.80
C MET A 54 -6.61 -15.77 -2.21
N PRO A 55 -7.14 -16.72 -3.00
CA PRO A 55 -8.01 -17.75 -2.45
C PRO A 55 -7.22 -18.62 -1.46
N VAL A 56 -7.84 -18.90 -0.31
CA VAL A 56 -7.29 -19.89 0.63
C VAL A 56 -7.57 -21.27 0.06
N LEU A 57 -6.51 -22.00 -0.32
CA LEU A 57 -6.63 -23.37 -0.81
C LEU A 57 -7.35 -24.23 0.24
N GLY A 58 -8.41 -24.93 -0.19
CA GLY A 58 -9.23 -25.77 0.69
C GLY A 58 -10.39 -25.06 1.41
N ARG A 59 -10.55 -23.74 1.30
CA ARG A 59 -11.73 -23.03 1.83
C ARG A 59 -12.75 -22.82 0.71
N LEU A 60 -13.92 -23.46 0.84
CA LEU A 60 -15.05 -23.20 -0.07
C LEU A 60 -15.56 -21.76 0.11
N PRO A 61 -15.98 -21.08 -0.97
CA PRO A 61 -16.61 -19.76 -0.84
C PRO A 61 -17.84 -19.84 0.06
N GLY A 62 -17.90 -19.03 1.13
CA GLY A 62 -19.06 -18.94 2.03
C GLY A 62 -18.94 -19.63 3.40
N ALA A 63 -17.84 -20.32 3.70
CA ALA A 63 -17.57 -20.79 5.06
C ALA A 63 -17.07 -19.62 5.93
N THR A 64 -17.97 -18.95 6.67
CA THR A 64 -17.62 -18.02 7.76
C THR A 64 -17.12 -18.79 8.97
#